data_AF-A0A1Q5RWY4-F1
#
_entry.id   AF-A0A1Q5RWY4-F1
#
_cell.length_a   1.000
_cell.length_b   1.000
_cell.length_c   1.000
_cell.angle_alpha   90.00
_cell.angle_beta   90.00
_cell.angle_gamma   90.00
#
_symmetry.space_group_name_H-M   'P 1'
#
loop_
_entity.id
_entity.type
_entity.pdbx_description
1 polymer ?
#
loop_
_entity_poly.entity_id
_entity_poly.type
_entity_poly.pdbx_seq_one_letter_code
_entity_poly.pdbx_strand_id
1 'polypeptide(L)' 'MTTIKLRNKIYDLDEPLRGAKAIAEVRGTSEREVFHAINCGRLEHRKDGGSIISTPREALTPLLGEAGVARLIVREVA' A
#
# COMPACT_ATOMS: atom_id res chain seq x y z
N MET A 1 5.45 -14.27 7.06
CA MET A 1 4.57 -13.42 6.24
C MET A 1 4.05 -12.33 7.15
N THR A 2 4.34 -11.06 6.87
CA THR A 2 3.90 -9.95 7.73
C THR A 2 2.61 -9.40 7.15
N THR A 3 1.51 -9.54 7.87
CA THR A 3 0.20 -9.07 7.39
C THR A 3 -0.27 -7.87 8.19
N ILE A 4 -1.05 -7.01 7.54
CA ILE A 4 -1.72 -5.87 8.16
C ILE A 4 -3.23 -6.02 7.99
N LYS A 5 -3.99 -5.51 8.97
CA LYS A 5 -5.46 -5.43 8.86
C LYS A 5 -5.87 -3.98 8.62
N LEU A 6 -6.47 -3.75 7.46
CA LEU A 6 -7.01 -2.46 7.07
C LEU A 6 -8.45 -2.62 6.61
N ARG A 7 -9.36 -1.83 7.17
CA ARG A 7 -10.78 -1.78 6.75
C ARG A 7 -11.43 -3.16 6.65
N ASN A 8 -11.18 -4.01 7.64
CA ASN A 8 -11.67 -5.39 7.74
C ASN A 8 -11.15 -6.37 6.66
N LYS A 9 -10.10 -6.00 5.93
CA LYS A 9 -9.34 -6.89 5.03
C LYS A 9 -7.93 -7.10 5.57
N ILE A 10 -7.37 -8.27 5.27
CA ILE A 10 -5.98 -8.62 5.60
C ILE A 10 -5.18 -8.49 4.31
N TYR A 11 -4.06 -7.77 4.39
CA TYR A 11 -3.11 -7.62 3.29
C TYR A 11 -1.76 -8.16 3.74
N ASP A 12 -1.07 -8.88 2.86
CA ASP A 12 0.35 -9.14 3.05
C ASP A 12 1.14 -7.88 2.71
N LEU A 13 1.98 -7.45 3.64
CA LEU A 13 2.69 -6.19 3.60
C LEU A 13 3.65 -6.10 2.39
N ASP A 14 4.17 -7.23 1.93
CA ASP A 14 5.15 -7.30 0.85
C ASP A 14 4.55 -7.90 -0.46
N GLU A 15 3.25 -8.21 -0.47
CA GLU A 15 2.55 -8.71 -1.67
C GLU A 15 2.32 -7.58 -2.70
N PRO A 16 2.53 -7.82 -4.00
CA PRO A 16 2.37 -6.80 -5.02
C PRO A 16 0.91 -6.41 -5.25
N LEU A 17 0.60 -5.14 -5.01
CA LEU A 17 -0.62 -4.47 -5.45
C LEU A 17 -0.48 -4.06 -6.91
N ARG A 18 -1.40 -4.52 -7.76
CA ARG A 18 -1.42 -4.19 -9.19
C ARG A 18 -2.53 -3.19 -9.49
N GLY A 19 -2.14 -2.05 -10.05
CA GLY A 19 -3.03 -0.98 -10.49
C GLY A 19 -3.33 0.06 -9.42
N ALA A 20 -3.68 1.27 -9.86
CA ALA A 20 -3.99 2.40 -8.99
C ALA A 20 -5.18 2.11 -8.06
N LYS A 21 -6.14 1.30 -8.49
CA LYS A 21 -7.31 0.90 -7.69
C LYS A 21 -6.95 0.13 -6.43
N ALA A 22 -6.09 -0.89 -6.55
CA ALA A 22 -5.65 -1.70 -5.42
C ALA A 22 -4.83 -0.85 -4.41
N ILE A 23 -3.97 0.01 -4.92
CA ILE A 23 -3.18 0.95 -4.10
C ILE A 23 -4.09 1.96 -3.40
N ALA A 24 -5.10 2.48 -4.10
CA ALA A 24 -6.08 3.43 -3.57
C ALA A 24 -6.90 2.81 -2.44
N GLU A 25 -7.27 1.53 -2.57
CA GLU A 25 -7.99 0.80 -1.52
C GLU A 25 -7.16 0.70 -0.23
N VAL A 26 -5.87 0.34 -0.35
CA VAL A 26 -4.96 0.22 0.80
C VAL A 26 -4.68 1.59 1.43
N ARG A 27 -4.39 2.61 0.63
CA ARG A 27 -4.18 3.99 1.11
C ARG A 27 -5.46 4.65 1.62
N GLY A 28 -6.60 4.08 1.25
CA GLY A 28 -7.89 4.58 1.60
C GLY A 28 -8.32 5.84 0.86
N THR A 29 -7.78 6.06 -0.33
CA THR A 29 -7.95 7.24 -1.18
C THR A 29 -8.63 6.86 -2.51
N SER A 30 -8.74 7.80 -3.45
CA SER A 30 -9.16 7.54 -4.83
C SER A 30 -7.99 7.19 -5.76
N GLU A 31 -8.29 6.59 -6.92
CA GLU A 31 -7.28 6.32 -7.96
C GLU A 31 -6.59 7.60 -8.45
N ARG A 32 -7.36 8.69 -8.55
CA ARG A 32 -6.84 10.01 -8.96
C ARG A 32 -5.76 10.52 -8.01
N GLU A 33 -5.97 10.37 -6.70
CA GLU A 33 -4.99 10.76 -5.69
C GLU A 33 -3.74 9.88 -5.73
N VAL A 34 -3.88 8.60 -6.07
CA VAL A 34 -2.73 7.70 -6.28
C VAL A 34 -1.88 8.20 -7.46
N PHE A 35 -2.50 8.50 -8.60
CA PHE A 35 -1.76 9.06 -9.75
C PHE A 35 -1.10 10.41 -9.41
N HIS A 36 -1.79 11.26 -8.65
CA HIS A 36 -1.21 12.52 -8.19
C HIS A 36 0.01 12.28 -7.27
N ALA A 37 -0.08 11.36 -6.32
CA ALA A 37 1.04 11.00 -5.44
C ALA A 37 2.24 10.45 -6.22
N ILE A 38 1.99 9.62 -7.25
CA ILE A 38 3.02 9.11 -8.16
C ILE A 38 3.70 10.27 -8.91
N ASN A 39 2.91 11.16 -9.51
CA ASN A 39 3.44 12.30 -10.27
C ASN A 39 4.24 13.26 -9.38
N CYS A 40 3.88 13.36 -8.09
CA CYS A 40 4.61 14.17 -7.11
C CYS A 40 5.78 13.43 -6.44
N GLY A 41 6.08 12.18 -6.83
CA GLY A 41 7.16 11.39 -6.21
C GLY A 41 6.91 11.02 -4.74
N ARG A 42 5.65 11.03 -4.28
CA ARG A 42 5.24 10.71 -2.89
C ARG A 42 4.79 9.26 -2.71
N LEU A 43 4.99 8.43 -3.73
CA LEU A 43 4.64 7.01 -3.72
C LEU A 43 5.67 6.24 -4.52
N GLU A 44 6.36 5.32 -3.83
CA GLU A 44 7.20 4.34 -4.48
C GLU A 44 6.33 3.40 -5.32
N HIS A 45 6.75 3.19 -6.56
CA HIS A 45 6.06 2.31 -7.47
C HIS A 45 7.00 1.82 -8.55
N ARG A 46 6.68 0.65 -9.08
CA ARG A 46 7.27 0.09 -10.30
C ARG A 46 6.24 0.14 -11.42
N LYS A 47 6.72 0.28 -12.64
CA LYS A 47 5.90 0.14 -13.84
C LYS A 47 6.18 -1.22 -14.46
N ASP A 48 5.14 -2.00 -14.67
CA ASP A 48 5.18 -3.27 -15.38
C ASP A 48 4.24 -3.16 -16.58
N GLY A 49 4.83 -2.85 -17.74
CA GLY A 49 4.09 -2.44 -18.93
C GLY A 49 3.21 -1.21 -18.67
N GLY A 50 1.90 -1.34 -18.93
CA GLY A 50 0.90 -0.29 -18.70
C GLY A 50 0.35 -0.22 -17.26
N SER A 51 0.81 -1.11 -16.36
CA SER A 51 0.30 -1.20 -14.99
C SER A 51 1.29 -0.66 -13.98
N ILE A 52 0.77 -0.03 -12.93
CA ILE A 52 1.55 0.39 -11.76
C ILE A 52 1.54 -0.75 -10.74
N ILE A 53 2.71 -1.12 -10.23
CA ILE A 53 2.88 -2.12 -9.18
C ILE A 53 3.49 -1.45 -7.96
N SER A 54 2.95 -1.72 -6.78
CA SER A 54 3.53 -1.31 -5.50
C SER A 54 3.26 -2.39 -4.45
N THR A 55 3.61 -2.18 -3.19
CA THR A 55 3.26 -3.06 -2.05
C THR A 55 2.45 -2.27 -1.01
N PRO A 56 1.69 -2.92 -0.12
CA PRO A 56 1.05 -2.21 0.98
C PRO A 56 2.05 -1.44 1.85
N ARG A 57 3.27 -1.95 2.03
CA ARG A 57 4.38 -1.23 2.67
C ARG A 57 4.65 0.11 1.97
N GLU A 58 5.03 0.06 0.70
CA GLU A 58 5.36 1.23 -0.11
C GLU A 58 4.19 2.23 -0.20
N ALA A 59 2.96 1.71 -0.26
CA ALA A 59 1.76 2.51 -0.35
C ALA A 59 1.48 3.31 0.94
N LEU A 60 1.78 2.72 2.11
CA LEU A 60 1.42 3.25 3.43
C LEU A 60 2.58 3.98 4.14
N THR A 61 3.83 3.56 3.93
CA THR A 61 5.00 4.17 4.58
C THR A 61 5.05 5.70 4.38
N PRO A 62 4.78 6.28 3.18
CA PRO A 62 4.74 7.73 3.00
C PRO A 62 3.63 8.44 3.79
N LEU A 63 2.58 7.74 4.21
CA LEU A 63 1.43 8.30 4.93
C LEU A 63 1.57 8.16 6.45
N LEU A 64 2.06 7.00 6.90
CA LEU A 64 2.04 6.61 8.31
C LEU A 64 3.45 6.54 8.93
N GLY A 65 4.49 6.50 8.09
CA GLY A 65 5.85 6.13 8.48
C GLY A 65 5.97 4.64 8.84
N GLU A 66 7.21 4.16 8.94
CA GLU A 66 7.53 2.77 9.32
C GLU A 66 6.89 2.38 10.67
N ALA A 67 6.94 3.29 11.65
CA ALA A 67 6.35 3.05 12.97
C ALA A 67 4.82 2.92 12.91
N GLY A 68 4.16 3.66 12.02
CA GLY A 68 2.71 3.57 11.82
C GLY A 68 2.31 2.27 11.13
N VAL A 69 3.05 1.86 10.10
CA VAL A 69 2.86 0.56 9.43
C VAL A 69 3.06 -0.59 10.41
N ALA A 70 4.10 -0.52 11.25
CA ALA A 70 4.39 -1.56 12.25
C ALA A 70 3.25 -1.77 13.27
N ARG A 71 2.48 -0.72 13.60
CA ARG A 71 1.31 -0.81 14.49
C ARG A 71 0.11 -1.51 13.86
N LEU A 72 0.05 -1.54 12.53
CA LEU A 72 -1.01 -2.21 11.78
C LEU A 72 -0.74 -3.70 11.59
N ILE A 73 0.49 -4.15 11.90
CA ILE A 73 0.88 -5.56 11.77
C ILE A 73 0.04 -6.39 12.73
N VAL A 74 -0.68 -7.35 12.17
CA VAL A 74 -1.39 -8.37 12.94
C VAL A 74 -0.40 -9.50 13.18
N ARG A 75 -0.05 -9.74 14.44
CA ARG A 75 0.61 -10.98 14.82
C ARG A 75 -0.48 -12.03 14.93
N GLU A 76 -0.45 -13.06 14.07
CA GLU A 76 -1.20 -14.27 14.37
C GLU A 76 -0.68 -14.80 15.71
N VAL A 77 -1.53 -14.70 16.74
CA VAL A 77 -1.27 -15.35 18.01
C VAL A 77 -1.57 -16.83 17.75
N ALA A 78 -0.51 -17.61 17.59
CA ALA A 78 -0.58 -19.08 17.57
C ALA A 78 -1.00 -19.62 18.94
#